data_AF-A0A7K2W748-F1
#
_entry.id   AF-A0A7K2W748-F1
#
_cell.length_a   1.000
_cell.length_b   1.000
_cell.length_c   1.000
_cell.angle_alpha   90.00
_cell.angle_beta   90.00
_cell.angle_gamma   90.00
#
_symmetry.space_group_name_H-M   'P 1'
#
loop_
_entity.id
_entity.type
_entity.pdbx_description
1 polymer ?
#
loop_
_entity_poly.entity_id
_entity_poly.type
_entity_poly.pdbx_seq_one_letter_code
_entity_poly.pdbx_strand_id
1 'polypeptide(L)'
;MCTPTGIDDFLPAATARGENATDPITAATMGPLLIWALRVVDDFAEDILRAWEKVIEMTGRAEATVTTKLGLARIKDYVDVRRDRGESIPSWVQSRGRTACIPYVAALTGASVGQVDRVLRRDYRSEYVRANLGPSPLKLKIKGRIDGTPWTKTIDFGDAESLMRHLGTACFIVLAYLTGMRPGEVLSLRSGCCPEPDSGPHLIYGNVYKTARDEDGNYLSEGMLREMPWVAIAPVVSAIRVLEQIVPEGDLLFDAHAHDFLLRRKFTGSITYGTMSERIERFATWASEQAERLQRPHETVPADPHGAIGTERFRRTLAWHIARRPGGLVALAIQYGHMRTVVSAGYASRSRDGIHDLLDIETARATVDTLATLNADLSEGVGISGPAARRAINAAGHAPEFVGTVMSAGTAKDILGNPQLSVYDNPGSYLMCVYNRDKALCHRLEGQQEAPSLDRCQPSCANITRTDHHAEQLIALAEQLEKQAGSELVPVPLADRFRRRASRLRSFADEHYRNRVTVQEDPS
;
A
#
# COMPACT_ATOMS: atom_id res chain seq x y z
N MET A 1 18.45 46.59 -10.61
CA MET A 1 18.44 45.21 -11.15
C MET A 1 19.42 44.39 -10.33
N CYS A 2 18.90 43.70 -9.32
CA CYS A 2 19.63 42.67 -8.58
C CYS A 2 18.69 41.46 -8.57
N THR A 3 19.14 40.35 -9.17
CA THR A 3 18.49 39.05 -9.10
C THR A 3 18.41 38.58 -7.65
N PRO A 4 17.29 38.03 -7.17
CA PRO A 4 17.24 37.44 -5.84
C PRO A 4 18.07 36.16 -5.85
N THR A 5 19.07 36.09 -4.97
CA THR A 5 19.82 34.88 -4.66
C THR A 5 18.87 33.84 -4.10
N GLY A 6 18.71 32.72 -4.81
CA GLY A 6 17.91 31.57 -4.39
C GLY A 6 18.64 30.73 -3.34
N ILE A 7 17.87 29.94 -2.60
CA ILE A 7 18.30 29.00 -1.53
C ILE A 7 19.35 27.97 -2.02
N ASP A 8 19.55 27.83 -3.34
CA ASP A 8 20.47 26.89 -3.95
C ASP A 8 21.96 27.14 -3.66
N ASP A 9 22.37 28.36 -3.27
CA ASP A 9 23.79 28.68 -3.04
C ASP A 9 24.34 28.19 -1.69
N PHE A 10 23.49 27.67 -0.79
CA PHE A 10 23.89 27.24 0.56
C PHE A 10 23.79 25.73 0.80
N LEU A 11 23.44 24.95 -0.22
CA LEU A 11 23.35 23.50 -0.13
C LEU A 11 24.63 22.83 -0.66
N PRO A 12 25.21 21.85 0.05
CA PRO A 12 26.36 21.11 -0.46
C PRO A 12 25.99 20.39 -1.76
N ALA A 13 26.92 20.39 -2.71
CA ALA A 13 26.74 19.75 -4.01
C ALA A 13 26.33 18.26 -3.87
N ALA A 14 25.36 17.85 -4.69
CA ALA A 14 24.79 16.51 -4.67
C ALA A 14 25.87 15.43 -4.90
N THR A 15 26.03 14.51 -3.95
CA THR A 15 26.80 13.28 -4.17
C THR A 15 25.87 12.18 -4.67
N ALA A 16 26.14 11.69 -5.88
CA ALA A 16 25.32 10.71 -6.62
C ALA A 16 25.36 9.27 -6.08
N ARG A 17 25.61 9.05 -4.78
CA ARG A 17 25.71 7.70 -4.18
C ARG A 17 24.92 7.61 -2.88
N GLY A 18 23.60 7.39 -2.98
CA GLY A 18 22.74 7.08 -1.83
C GLY A 18 21.45 6.39 -2.24
N GLU A 19 20.91 5.55 -1.35
CA GLU A 19 19.68 4.72 -1.45
C GLU A 19 18.37 5.51 -1.75
N ASN A 20 18.47 6.81 -2.06
CA ASN A 20 17.37 7.76 -2.14
C ASN A 20 17.36 8.56 -3.47
N ALA A 21 17.84 7.96 -4.57
CA ALA A 21 17.92 8.65 -5.87
C ALA A 21 16.63 8.60 -6.70
N THR A 22 15.73 7.64 -6.45
CA THR A 22 14.52 7.38 -7.26
C THR A 22 13.28 8.07 -6.68
N ASP A 23 12.55 8.84 -7.47
CA ASP A 23 11.37 9.59 -7.02
C ASP A 23 10.19 8.70 -6.57
N PRO A 24 9.34 9.16 -5.63
CA PRO A 24 8.11 8.46 -5.26
C PRO A 24 7.19 8.25 -6.47
N ILE A 25 6.32 7.25 -6.41
CA ILE A 25 5.22 7.07 -7.37
C ILE A 25 4.17 8.15 -7.11
N THR A 26 3.70 8.82 -8.16
CA THR A 26 2.66 9.84 -8.04
C THR A 26 1.35 9.24 -7.54
N ALA A 27 0.55 10.03 -6.81
CA ALA A 27 -0.75 9.57 -6.31
C ALA A 27 -1.71 9.15 -7.45
N ALA A 28 -1.64 9.84 -8.59
CA ALA A 28 -2.44 9.56 -9.79
C ALA A 28 -2.15 8.15 -10.37
N THR A 29 -0.90 7.69 -10.31
CA THR A 29 -0.54 6.32 -10.72
C THR A 29 -0.74 5.31 -9.58
N MET A 30 -0.27 5.62 -8.37
CA MET A 30 -0.27 4.69 -7.24
C MET A 30 -1.69 4.32 -6.77
N GLY A 31 -2.62 5.29 -6.77
CA GLY A 31 -3.99 5.06 -6.31
C GLY A 31 -4.72 3.97 -7.11
N PRO A 32 -4.90 4.15 -8.44
CA PRO A 32 -5.48 3.13 -9.30
C PRO A 32 -4.70 1.81 -9.29
N LEU A 33 -3.36 1.86 -9.27
CA LEU A 33 -2.52 0.66 -9.20
C LEU A 33 -2.83 -0.17 -7.94
N LEU A 34 -2.93 0.47 -6.78
CA LEU A 34 -3.25 -0.20 -5.52
C LEU A 34 -4.68 -0.73 -5.50
N ILE A 35 -5.66 0.04 -6.00
CA ILE A 35 -7.06 -0.41 -6.11
C ILE A 35 -7.15 -1.72 -6.90
N TRP A 36 -6.48 -1.80 -8.05
CA TRP A 36 -6.45 -3.02 -8.85
C TRP A 36 -5.70 -4.16 -8.17
N ALA A 37 -4.57 -3.88 -7.50
CA ALA A 37 -3.85 -4.90 -6.76
C ALA A 37 -4.70 -5.50 -5.64
N LEU A 38 -5.42 -4.67 -4.88
CA LEU A 38 -6.34 -5.12 -3.84
C LEU A 38 -7.49 -5.96 -4.40
N ARG A 39 -8.15 -5.52 -5.48
CA ARG A 39 -9.22 -6.31 -6.13
C ARG A 39 -8.74 -7.67 -6.61
N VAL A 40 -7.54 -7.72 -7.20
CA VAL A 40 -6.98 -8.99 -7.67
C VAL A 40 -6.74 -9.95 -6.51
N VAL A 41 -6.27 -9.44 -5.36
CA VAL A 41 -6.01 -10.23 -4.16
C VAL A 41 -7.30 -10.63 -3.44
N ASP A 42 -8.18 -9.67 -3.15
CA ASP A 42 -9.33 -9.87 -2.27
C ASP A 42 -10.57 -10.40 -3.03
N ASP A 43 -10.78 -9.97 -4.28
CA ASP A 43 -12.00 -10.30 -5.04
C ASP A 43 -11.77 -11.37 -6.11
N PHE A 44 -10.62 -11.39 -6.79
CA PHE A 44 -10.41 -12.23 -7.99
C PHE A 44 -9.55 -13.47 -7.75
N ALA A 45 -8.81 -13.53 -6.63
CA ALA A 45 -7.83 -14.58 -6.38
C ALA A 45 -8.43 -15.99 -6.47
N GLU A 46 -9.62 -16.22 -5.90
CA GLU A 46 -10.26 -17.55 -5.96
C GLU A 46 -10.57 -17.96 -7.40
N ASP A 47 -11.07 -17.04 -8.24
CA ASP A 47 -11.38 -17.33 -9.63
C ASP A 47 -10.11 -17.67 -10.43
N ILE A 48 -9.03 -16.92 -10.18
CA ILE A 48 -7.74 -17.11 -10.85
C ILE A 48 -7.09 -18.43 -10.43
N LEU A 49 -7.04 -18.74 -9.14
CA LEU A 49 -6.46 -19.98 -8.61
C LEU A 49 -7.23 -21.21 -9.14
N ARG A 50 -8.57 -21.17 -9.11
CA ARG A 50 -9.40 -22.27 -9.64
C ARG A 50 -9.27 -22.42 -11.15
N ALA A 51 -9.08 -21.33 -11.88
CA ALA A 51 -8.78 -21.39 -13.31
C ALA A 51 -7.46 -22.09 -13.56
N TRP A 52 -6.44 -21.78 -12.77
CA TRP A 52 -5.13 -22.41 -12.87
C TRP A 52 -5.16 -23.90 -12.53
N GLU A 53 -5.81 -24.28 -11.43
CA GLU A 53 -6.06 -25.68 -11.08
C GLU A 53 -6.72 -26.44 -12.23
N LYS A 54 -7.72 -25.83 -12.87
CA LYS A 54 -8.42 -26.46 -13.99
C LYS A 54 -7.52 -26.63 -15.21
N VAL A 55 -6.65 -25.66 -15.50
CA VAL A 55 -5.64 -25.77 -16.56
C VAL A 55 -4.66 -26.90 -16.26
N ILE A 56 -4.18 -27.03 -15.02
CA ILE A 56 -3.30 -28.13 -14.60
C ILE A 56 -4.00 -29.48 -14.78
N GLU A 57 -5.23 -29.63 -14.28
CA GLU A 57 -6.03 -30.85 -14.40
C GLU A 57 -6.21 -31.25 -15.87
N MET A 58 -6.63 -30.31 -16.71
CA MET A 58 -6.88 -30.56 -18.13
C MET A 58 -5.60 -30.89 -18.89
N THR A 59 -4.49 -30.22 -18.58
CA THR A 59 -3.18 -30.48 -19.21
C THR A 59 -2.65 -31.85 -18.81
N GLY A 60 -2.65 -32.18 -17.50
CA GLY A 60 -2.20 -33.48 -17.02
C GLY A 60 -3.03 -34.64 -17.60
N ARG A 61 -4.35 -34.45 -17.73
CA ARG A 61 -5.22 -35.42 -18.42
C ARG A 61 -4.86 -35.57 -19.90
N ALA A 62 -4.62 -34.46 -20.60
CA ALA A 62 -4.25 -34.49 -22.02
C ALA A 62 -2.91 -35.21 -22.23
N GLU A 63 -1.92 -34.97 -21.36
CA GLU A 63 -0.60 -35.62 -21.40
C GLU A 63 -0.67 -37.12 -21.09
N ALA A 64 -1.52 -37.53 -20.15
CA ALA A 64 -1.72 -38.94 -19.81
C ALA A 64 -2.57 -39.72 -20.84
N THR A 65 -3.24 -39.04 -21.78
CA THR A 65 -4.17 -39.67 -22.72
C THR A 65 -3.42 -40.46 -23.80
N VAL A 66 -3.64 -41.77 -23.82
CA VAL A 66 -3.07 -42.68 -24.83
C VAL A 66 -3.84 -42.62 -26.15
N THR A 67 -3.13 -42.76 -27.26
CA THR A 67 -3.69 -42.80 -28.61
C THR A 67 -4.62 -44.01 -28.79
N THR A 68 -5.89 -43.78 -29.11
CA THR A 68 -6.88 -44.85 -29.37
C THR A 68 -7.70 -44.55 -30.63
N LYS A 69 -8.30 -45.60 -31.25
CA LYS A 69 -9.23 -45.41 -32.38
C LYS A 69 -10.47 -44.60 -31.97
N LEU A 70 -10.98 -44.84 -30.76
CA LEU A 70 -12.12 -44.10 -30.20
C LEU A 70 -11.79 -42.62 -30.01
N GLY A 71 -10.61 -42.30 -29.47
CA GLY A 71 -10.14 -40.91 -29.34
C GLY A 71 -10.07 -40.19 -30.69
N LEU A 72 -9.52 -40.85 -31.72
CA LEU A 72 -9.49 -40.30 -33.09
C LEU A 72 -10.89 -40.03 -33.64
N ALA A 73 -11.83 -40.95 -33.43
CA ALA A 73 -13.21 -40.76 -33.88
C ALA A 73 -13.87 -39.56 -33.18
N ARG A 74 -13.68 -39.43 -31.86
CA ARG A 74 -14.23 -38.33 -31.06
C ARG A 74 -13.71 -36.95 -31.49
N ILE A 75 -12.42 -36.80 -31.79
CA ILE A 75 -11.90 -35.51 -32.25
C ILE A 75 -12.40 -35.16 -33.67
N LYS A 76 -12.53 -36.14 -34.55
CA LYS A 76 -13.09 -35.90 -35.89
C LYS A 76 -14.54 -35.44 -35.81
N ASP A 77 -15.37 -36.19 -35.07
CA ASP A 77 -16.77 -35.85 -34.80
C ASP A 77 -16.89 -34.47 -34.15
N TYR A 78 -16.06 -34.16 -33.15
CA TYR A 78 -16.03 -32.84 -32.51
C TYR A 78 -15.79 -31.68 -33.50
N VAL A 79 -14.85 -31.84 -34.43
CA VAL A 79 -14.57 -30.81 -35.46
C VAL A 79 -15.69 -30.73 -36.48
N ASP A 80 -16.25 -31.88 -36.90
CA ASP A 80 -17.33 -31.94 -37.88
C ASP A 80 -18.61 -31.30 -37.36
N VAL A 81 -19.03 -31.62 -36.13
CA VAL A 81 -20.20 -31.03 -35.47
C VAL A 81 -20.06 -29.52 -35.34
N ARG A 82 -18.88 -29.01 -34.95
CA ARG A 82 -18.63 -27.57 -34.87
C ARG A 82 -18.71 -26.89 -36.23
N ARG A 83 -18.09 -27.50 -37.25
CA ARG A 83 -18.15 -27.01 -38.63
C ARG A 83 -19.59 -26.92 -39.13
N ASP A 84 -20.38 -27.96 -38.91
CA ASP A 84 -21.77 -28.02 -39.39
C ASP A 84 -22.64 -26.96 -38.71
N ARG A 85 -22.29 -26.56 -37.48
CA ARG A 85 -22.95 -25.50 -36.72
C ARG A 85 -22.33 -24.11 -36.90
N GLY A 86 -21.23 -23.99 -37.66
CA GLY A 86 -20.48 -22.73 -37.80
C GLY A 86 -19.82 -22.26 -36.49
N GLU A 87 -19.54 -23.16 -35.55
CA GLU A 87 -18.96 -22.81 -34.24
C GLU A 87 -17.43 -22.76 -34.26
N SER A 88 -16.85 -21.80 -33.54
CA SER A 88 -15.40 -21.68 -33.46
C SER A 88 -14.70 -22.89 -32.80
N ILE A 89 -13.46 -23.15 -33.20
CA ILE A 89 -12.52 -24.08 -32.58
C ILE A 89 -11.78 -23.37 -31.44
N PRO A 90 -11.74 -23.95 -30.22
CA PRO A 90 -11.02 -23.36 -29.09
C PRO A 90 -9.55 -23.06 -29.42
N SER A 91 -9.14 -21.84 -29.12
CA SER A 91 -7.82 -21.30 -29.43
C SER A 91 -7.19 -20.60 -28.24
N TRP A 92 -5.89 -20.36 -28.36
CA TRP A 92 -5.09 -19.55 -27.45
C TRP A 92 -4.17 -18.63 -28.26
N VAL A 93 -3.57 -17.64 -27.61
CA VAL A 93 -2.56 -16.77 -28.20
C VAL A 93 -1.17 -17.26 -27.80
N GLN A 94 -0.30 -17.47 -28.78
CA GLN A 94 1.11 -17.77 -28.56
C GLN A 94 1.98 -16.73 -29.28
N SER A 95 3.30 -16.81 -29.13
CA SER A 95 4.26 -15.87 -29.75
C SER A 95 4.14 -15.77 -31.28
N ARG A 96 3.67 -16.82 -31.94
CA ARG A 96 3.45 -16.87 -33.40
C ARG A 96 2.02 -16.48 -33.82
N GLY A 97 1.22 -15.96 -32.90
CA GLY A 97 -0.19 -15.60 -33.11
C GLY A 97 -1.17 -16.62 -32.54
N ARG A 98 -2.45 -16.45 -32.90
CA ARG A 98 -3.55 -17.29 -32.42
C ARG A 98 -3.51 -18.67 -33.09
N THR A 99 -3.64 -19.73 -32.32
CA THR A 99 -3.67 -21.11 -32.82
C THR A 99 -4.61 -21.98 -31.98
N ALA A 100 -5.01 -23.14 -32.49
CA ALA A 100 -5.89 -24.04 -31.75
C ALA A 100 -5.25 -24.49 -30.43
N CYS A 101 -6.04 -24.51 -29.36
CA CYS A 101 -5.59 -24.89 -28.03
C CYS A 101 -5.65 -26.42 -27.88
N ILE A 102 -4.53 -27.07 -28.24
CA ILE A 102 -4.45 -28.54 -28.31
C ILE A 102 -4.74 -29.22 -26.96
N PRO A 103 -4.13 -28.81 -25.82
CA PRO A 103 -4.40 -29.45 -24.53
C PRO A 103 -5.88 -29.34 -24.13
N TYR A 104 -6.49 -28.19 -24.36
CA TYR A 104 -7.91 -27.97 -24.08
C TYR A 104 -8.82 -28.90 -24.90
N VAL A 105 -8.59 -28.99 -26.21
CA VAL A 105 -9.39 -29.86 -27.09
C VAL A 105 -9.14 -31.35 -26.81
N ALA A 106 -7.90 -31.74 -26.51
CA ALA A 106 -7.56 -33.09 -26.09
C ALA A 106 -8.33 -33.48 -24.82
N ALA A 107 -8.32 -32.60 -23.82
CA ALA A 107 -9.04 -32.80 -22.58
C ALA A 107 -10.57 -32.90 -22.79
N LEU A 108 -11.16 -32.14 -23.70
CA LEU A 108 -12.60 -32.23 -24.01
C LEU A 108 -13.00 -33.52 -24.73
N THR A 109 -12.16 -33.99 -25.64
CA THR A 109 -12.49 -35.11 -26.56
C THR A 109 -12.01 -36.47 -26.06
N GLY A 110 -11.01 -36.49 -25.16
CA GLY A 110 -10.30 -37.71 -24.78
C GLY A 110 -9.42 -38.29 -25.89
N ALA A 111 -9.08 -37.47 -26.89
CA ALA A 111 -8.10 -37.80 -27.92
C ALA A 111 -6.68 -37.44 -27.45
N SER A 112 -5.66 -38.18 -27.88
CA SER A 112 -4.28 -37.85 -27.53
C SER A 112 -3.85 -36.54 -28.19
N VAL A 113 -2.91 -35.81 -27.56
CA VAL A 113 -2.36 -34.53 -28.08
C VAL A 113 -1.90 -34.65 -29.54
N GLY A 114 -1.27 -35.77 -29.91
CA GLY A 114 -0.82 -36.01 -31.29
C GLY A 114 -1.96 -36.26 -32.28
N GLN A 115 -3.08 -36.86 -31.86
CA GLN A 115 -4.28 -37.00 -32.69
C GLN A 115 -4.94 -35.64 -32.92
N VAL A 116 -5.07 -34.84 -31.87
CA VAL A 116 -5.63 -33.49 -31.94
C VAL A 116 -4.79 -32.60 -32.84
N ASP A 117 -3.47 -32.56 -32.65
CA ASP A 117 -2.56 -31.79 -33.50
C ASP A 117 -2.71 -32.17 -34.98
N ARG A 118 -2.72 -33.47 -35.28
CA ARG A 118 -2.89 -33.98 -36.64
C ARG A 118 -4.21 -33.51 -37.26
N VAL A 119 -5.33 -33.70 -36.56
CA VAL A 119 -6.66 -33.34 -37.07
C VAL A 119 -6.79 -31.84 -37.27
N LEU A 120 -6.34 -31.04 -36.30
CA LEU A 120 -6.51 -29.59 -36.33
C LEU A 120 -5.56 -28.88 -37.30
N ARG A 121 -4.35 -29.42 -37.54
CA ARG A 121 -3.32 -28.75 -38.35
C ARG A 121 -3.06 -29.36 -39.72
N ARG A 122 -3.26 -30.67 -39.91
CA ARG A 122 -2.76 -31.40 -41.09
C ARG A 122 -3.83 -32.17 -41.86
N ASP A 123 -5.00 -32.35 -41.28
CA ASP A 123 -6.04 -33.17 -41.89
C ASP A 123 -7.02 -32.32 -42.74
N TYR A 124 -8.01 -32.99 -43.33
CA TYR A 124 -8.99 -32.45 -44.29
C TYR A 124 -9.83 -31.25 -43.82
N ARG A 125 -9.73 -30.86 -42.55
CA ARG A 125 -10.47 -29.75 -41.92
C ARG A 125 -9.59 -28.54 -41.55
N SER A 126 -8.30 -28.58 -41.86
CA SER A 126 -7.33 -27.55 -41.44
C SER A 126 -7.65 -26.14 -41.94
N GLU A 127 -8.31 -25.98 -43.10
CA GLU A 127 -8.78 -24.67 -43.58
C GLU A 127 -9.90 -24.10 -42.70
N TYR A 128 -10.91 -24.91 -42.37
CA TYR A 128 -11.98 -24.51 -41.48
C TYR A 128 -11.44 -24.10 -40.10
N VAL A 129 -10.53 -24.92 -39.53
CA VAL A 129 -9.91 -24.63 -38.22
C VAL A 129 -9.18 -23.29 -38.24
N ARG A 130 -8.38 -23.00 -39.28
CA ARG A 130 -7.64 -21.74 -39.40
C ARG A 130 -8.57 -20.53 -39.53
N ALA A 131 -9.69 -20.67 -40.23
CA ALA A 131 -10.65 -19.60 -40.43
C ALA A 131 -11.59 -19.37 -39.23
N ASN A 132 -11.72 -20.34 -38.32
CA ASN A 132 -12.74 -20.33 -37.25
C ASN A 132 -12.13 -20.53 -35.86
N LEU A 133 -11.02 -19.88 -35.53
CA LEU A 133 -10.45 -19.90 -34.18
C LEU A 133 -11.25 -18.98 -33.24
N GLY A 134 -11.55 -19.45 -32.02
CA GLY A 134 -12.32 -18.70 -31.02
C GLY A 134 -11.89 -18.95 -29.58
N PRO A 135 -12.63 -18.43 -28.60
CA PRO A 135 -12.25 -18.51 -27.18
C PRO A 135 -12.19 -19.96 -26.67
N SER A 136 -11.43 -20.17 -25.60
CA SER A 136 -11.29 -21.47 -24.92
C SER A 136 -11.75 -21.40 -23.45
N PRO A 137 -13.04 -21.09 -23.19
CA PRO A 137 -13.52 -20.76 -21.86
C PRO A 137 -13.45 -21.96 -20.91
N LEU A 138 -12.84 -21.77 -19.75
CA LEU A 138 -12.90 -22.74 -18.66
C LEU A 138 -14.31 -22.75 -18.06
N LYS A 139 -14.83 -23.95 -17.78
CA LYS A 139 -16.14 -24.13 -17.15
C LYS A 139 -16.06 -23.83 -15.65
N LEU A 140 -16.06 -22.55 -15.30
CA LEU A 140 -15.95 -22.04 -13.93
C LEU A 140 -17.11 -21.09 -13.63
N LYS A 141 -17.52 -21.06 -12.37
CA LYS A 141 -18.44 -20.04 -11.87
C LYS A 141 -17.62 -18.88 -11.32
N ILE A 142 -17.61 -17.75 -12.03
CA ILE A 142 -16.94 -16.52 -11.59
C ILE A 142 -17.62 -15.98 -10.33
N LYS A 143 -16.84 -15.80 -9.26
CA LYS A 143 -17.29 -15.30 -7.97
C LYS A 143 -16.96 -13.84 -7.75
N GLY A 144 -15.79 -13.39 -8.19
CA GLY A 144 -15.30 -12.04 -7.96
C GLY A 144 -16.22 -10.99 -8.59
N ARG A 145 -16.39 -9.85 -7.90
CA ARG A 145 -17.30 -8.79 -8.33
C ARG A 145 -16.68 -7.42 -8.11
N ILE A 146 -17.01 -6.48 -8.98
CA ILE A 146 -16.81 -5.05 -8.77
C ILE A 146 -18.21 -4.41 -8.78
N ASP A 147 -18.57 -3.71 -7.70
CA ASP A 147 -19.88 -3.07 -7.54
C ASP A 147 -21.05 -4.01 -7.87
N GLY A 148 -20.97 -5.25 -7.41
CA GLY A 148 -21.98 -6.30 -7.63
C GLY A 148 -21.93 -6.97 -9.01
N THR A 149 -21.16 -6.46 -9.97
CA THR A 149 -21.04 -7.03 -11.32
C THR A 149 -19.85 -8.00 -11.38
N PRO A 150 -19.98 -9.20 -11.97
CA PRO A 150 -18.85 -10.11 -12.15
C PRO A 150 -17.70 -9.43 -12.88
N TRP A 151 -16.48 -9.56 -12.36
CA TRP A 151 -15.33 -8.89 -12.95
C TRP A 151 -15.05 -9.40 -14.37
N THR A 152 -15.29 -10.68 -14.64
CA THR A 152 -15.27 -11.26 -15.99
C THR A 152 -16.45 -12.20 -16.21
N LYS A 153 -16.78 -12.48 -17.49
CA LYS A 153 -17.78 -13.49 -17.85
C LYS A 153 -17.22 -14.91 -17.80
N THR A 154 -15.97 -15.07 -18.20
CA THR A 154 -15.25 -16.35 -18.27
C THR A 154 -13.75 -16.09 -18.22
N ILE A 155 -12.99 -17.12 -17.86
CA ILE A 155 -11.53 -17.14 -17.99
C ILE A 155 -11.20 -18.17 -19.08
N ASP A 156 -10.45 -17.75 -20.10
CA ASP A 156 -9.99 -18.66 -21.13
C ASP A 156 -8.79 -19.48 -20.65
N PHE A 157 -8.66 -20.71 -21.16
CA PHE A 157 -7.58 -21.63 -20.82
C PHE A 157 -6.19 -21.00 -21.05
N GLY A 158 -6.05 -20.21 -22.12
CA GLY A 158 -4.80 -19.52 -22.45
C GLY A 158 -4.47 -18.32 -21.55
N ASP A 159 -5.46 -17.76 -20.85
CA ASP A 159 -5.30 -16.53 -20.07
C ASP A 159 -4.97 -16.80 -18.60
N ALA A 160 -5.34 -17.98 -18.09
CA ALA A 160 -5.15 -18.36 -16.68
C ALA A 160 -3.71 -18.18 -16.19
N GLU A 161 -2.72 -18.47 -17.05
CA GLU A 161 -1.31 -18.32 -16.70
C GLU A 161 -0.91 -16.84 -16.53
N SER A 162 -1.36 -15.96 -17.44
CA SER A 162 -1.10 -14.52 -17.33
C SER A 162 -1.77 -13.96 -16.07
N LEU A 163 -3.00 -14.41 -15.78
CA LEU A 163 -3.72 -14.04 -14.56
C LEU A 163 -2.99 -14.50 -13.30
N MET A 164 -2.40 -15.69 -13.27
CA MET A 164 -1.54 -16.12 -12.15
C MET A 164 -0.32 -15.22 -11.96
N ARG A 165 0.31 -14.76 -13.05
CA ARG A 165 1.40 -13.77 -12.96
C ARG A 165 0.91 -12.43 -12.43
N HIS A 166 -0.26 -11.97 -12.84
CA HIS A 166 -0.86 -10.73 -12.32
C HIS A 166 -1.24 -10.89 -10.84
N LEU A 167 -1.73 -12.05 -10.42
CA LEU A 167 -2.05 -12.35 -9.02
C LEU A 167 -0.81 -12.27 -8.13
N GLY A 168 0.29 -12.93 -8.52
CA GLY A 168 1.56 -12.82 -7.79
C GLY A 168 2.09 -11.38 -7.74
N THR A 169 1.99 -10.64 -8.85
CA THR A 169 2.40 -9.23 -8.93
C THR A 169 1.54 -8.34 -8.02
N ALA A 170 0.22 -8.54 -7.99
CA ALA A 170 -0.70 -7.81 -7.14
C ALA A 170 -0.35 -8.03 -5.65
N CYS A 171 -0.07 -9.28 -5.26
CA CYS A 171 0.38 -9.59 -3.90
C CYS A 171 1.71 -8.87 -3.58
N PHE A 172 2.66 -8.80 -4.52
CA PHE A 172 3.89 -8.03 -4.35
C PHE A 172 3.63 -6.54 -4.14
N ILE A 173 2.76 -5.92 -4.95
CA ILE A 173 2.40 -4.50 -4.84
C ILE A 173 1.78 -4.21 -3.48
N VAL A 174 0.80 -5.02 -3.05
CA VAL A 174 0.14 -4.90 -1.74
C VAL A 174 1.17 -5.00 -0.62
N LEU A 175 2.03 -6.03 -0.64
CA LEU A 175 3.07 -6.22 0.37
C LEU A 175 4.06 -5.07 0.39
N ALA A 176 4.67 -4.72 -0.74
CA ALA A 176 5.69 -3.69 -0.84
C ALA A 176 5.16 -2.31 -0.44
N TYR A 177 3.94 -1.96 -0.86
CA TYR A 177 3.36 -0.65 -0.58
C TYR A 177 2.79 -0.53 0.83
N LEU A 178 2.07 -1.54 1.35
CA LEU A 178 1.37 -1.40 2.64
C LEU A 178 2.24 -1.74 3.85
N THR A 179 3.29 -2.54 3.68
CA THR A 179 4.25 -2.80 4.76
C THR A 179 5.43 -1.82 4.73
N GLY A 180 5.75 -1.28 3.55
CA GLY A 180 6.96 -0.52 3.30
C GLY A 180 8.24 -1.34 3.48
N MET A 181 8.18 -2.67 3.44
CA MET A 181 9.35 -3.55 3.38
C MET A 181 10.22 -3.22 2.17
N ARG A 182 11.53 -3.44 2.27
CA ARG A 182 12.40 -3.34 1.09
C ARG A 182 12.01 -4.44 0.09
N PRO A 183 12.21 -4.23 -1.21
CA PRO A 183 11.93 -5.26 -2.22
C PRO A 183 12.57 -6.62 -1.89
N GLY A 184 13.83 -6.63 -1.43
CA GLY A 184 14.51 -7.87 -1.04
C GLY A 184 13.90 -8.55 0.18
N GLU A 185 13.40 -7.77 1.15
CA GLU A 185 12.70 -8.31 2.33
C GLU A 185 11.37 -8.95 1.90
N VAL A 186 10.59 -8.30 1.02
CA VAL A 186 9.34 -8.87 0.47
C VAL A 186 9.61 -10.15 -0.31
N LEU A 187 10.59 -10.14 -1.22
CA LEU A 187 10.92 -11.29 -2.07
C LEU A 187 11.50 -12.48 -1.28
N SER A 188 11.97 -12.23 -0.06
CA SER A 188 12.49 -13.26 0.84
C SER A 188 11.47 -13.89 1.78
N LEU A 189 10.23 -13.36 1.82
CA LEU A 189 9.20 -13.91 2.69
C LEU A 189 8.94 -15.37 2.32
N ARG A 190 8.74 -16.20 3.34
CA ARG A 190 8.45 -17.64 3.20
C ARG A 190 7.02 -17.95 3.60
N SER A 191 6.49 -19.04 3.06
CA SER A 191 5.22 -19.61 3.51
C SER A 191 5.26 -19.88 5.02
N GLY A 192 4.23 -19.46 5.74
CA GLY A 192 4.20 -19.48 7.21
C GLY A 192 4.77 -18.22 7.88
N CYS A 193 5.18 -17.19 7.13
CA CYS A 193 5.74 -15.96 7.70
C CYS A 193 4.73 -15.14 8.51
N CYS A 194 3.43 -15.36 8.33
CA CYS A 194 2.39 -14.64 9.05
C CYS A 194 1.42 -15.65 9.68
N PRO A 195 1.75 -16.22 10.86
CA PRO A 195 0.88 -17.19 11.52
C PRO A 195 -0.42 -16.54 12.03
N GLU A 196 -1.41 -17.37 12.33
CA GLU A 196 -2.63 -16.92 13.03
C GLU A 196 -2.28 -16.45 14.44
N PRO A 197 -2.68 -15.23 14.85
CA PRO A 197 -2.36 -14.71 16.17
C PRO A 197 -3.25 -15.34 17.23
N ASP A 198 -2.67 -15.71 18.37
CA ASP A 198 -3.45 -16.13 19.55
C ASP A 198 -4.30 -14.96 20.11
N SER A 199 -3.77 -13.74 20.02
CA SER A 199 -4.46 -12.49 20.32
C SER A 199 -3.71 -11.29 19.71
N GLY A 200 -4.42 -10.20 19.42
CA GLY A 200 -3.82 -8.99 18.85
C GLY A 200 -3.69 -9.01 17.31
N PRO A 201 -2.88 -8.12 16.73
CA PRO A 201 -2.77 -8.00 15.28
C PRO A 201 -1.91 -9.13 14.68
N HIS A 202 -2.13 -9.43 13.41
CA HIS A 202 -1.25 -10.33 12.66
C HIS A 202 0.17 -9.75 12.58
N LEU A 203 1.17 -10.62 12.73
CA LEU A 203 2.58 -10.27 12.67
C LEU A 203 3.26 -11.01 11.51
N ILE A 204 4.15 -10.34 10.80
CA ILE A 204 4.98 -10.91 9.74
C ILE A 204 6.39 -11.09 10.26
N TYR A 205 6.86 -12.33 10.25
CA TYR A 205 8.21 -12.74 10.58
C TYR A 205 9.00 -12.90 9.28
N GLY A 206 10.06 -12.12 9.13
CA GLY A 206 10.88 -12.13 7.92
C GLY A 206 12.29 -11.66 8.18
N ASN A 207 13.18 -11.91 7.23
CA ASN A 207 14.59 -11.58 7.35
C ASN A 207 14.88 -10.15 6.88
N VAL A 208 15.80 -9.48 7.57
CA VAL A 208 16.46 -8.24 7.13
C VAL A 208 17.85 -8.57 6.61
N TYR A 209 18.24 -7.93 5.51
CA TYR A 209 19.50 -8.23 4.81
C TYR A 209 20.56 -7.16 5.02
N LYS A 210 20.19 -5.87 4.92
CA LYS A 210 21.16 -4.76 4.92
C LYS A 210 22.01 -4.65 6.19
N THR A 211 21.46 -5.09 7.33
CA THR A 211 22.11 -5.08 8.65
C THR A 211 22.49 -6.48 9.12
N ALA A 212 22.34 -7.50 8.27
CA ALA A 212 22.63 -8.89 8.59
C ALA A 212 24.14 -9.08 8.68
N ARG A 213 24.68 -9.06 9.89
CA ARG A 213 26.09 -9.34 10.16
C ARG A 213 26.22 -10.35 11.28
N ASP A 214 27.18 -11.27 11.16
CA ASP A 214 27.52 -12.21 12.24
C ASP A 214 28.23 -11.48 13.40
N GLU A 215 28.53 -12.23 14.48
CA GLU A 215 29.25 -11.72 15.66
C GLU A 215 30.64 -11.13 15.30
N ASP A 216 31.19 -11.52 14.16
CA ASP A 216 32.48 -11.07 13.62
C ASP A 216 32.36 -9.90 12.64
N GLY A 217 31.14 -9.44 12.32
CA GLY A 217 30.86 -8.32 11.43
C GLY A 217 30.80 -8.63 9.93
N ASN A 218 30.83 -9.90 9.53
CA ASN A 218 30.69 -10.35 8.14
C ASN A 218 29.24 -10.32 7.68
N TYR A 219 28.99 -9.99 6.42
CA TYR A 219 27.64 -9.91 5.86
C TYR A 219 27.01 -11.30 5.69
N LEU A 220 25.82 -11.49 6.28
CA LEU A 220 25.04 -12.73 6.18
C LEU A 220 24.13 -12.69 4.95
N SER A 221 24.46 -13.47 3.93
CA SER A 221 23.71 -13.54 2.66
C SER A 221 22.30 -14.10 2.82
N GLU A 222 22.04 -14.90 3.86
CA GLU A 222 20.73 -15.47 4.18
C GLU A 222 19.80 -14.46 4.90
N GLY A 223 20.35 -13.31 5.32
CA GLY A 223 19.66 -12.34 6.15
C GLY A 223 19.58 -12.78 7.62
N MET A 224 19.11 -11.90 8.50
CA MET A 224 18.80 -12.22 9.89
C MET A 224 17.33 -12.00 10.17
N LEU A 225 16.72 -12.85 11.01
CA LEU A 225 15.34 -12.64 11.43
C LEU A 225 15.22 -11.26 12.09
N ARG A 226 14.20 -10.50 11.69
CA ARG A 226 13.94 -9.19 12.29
C ARG A 226 13.48 -9.35 13.74
N GLU A 227 14.16 -8.68 14.67
CA GLU A 227 13.82 -8.72 16.12
C GLU A 227 12.39 -8.24 16.39
N MET A 228 11.94 -7.20 15.69
CA MET A 228 10.57 -6.67 15.77
C MET A 228 9.81 -7.02 14.48
N PRO A 229 8.85 -7.97 14.51
CA PRO A 229 8.09 -8.34 13.31
C PRO A 229 7.27 -7.17 12.77
N TRP A 230 6.93 -7.21 11.47
CA TRP A 230 6.03 -6.21 10.89
C TRP A 230 4.60 -6.48 11.36
N VAL A 231 3.83 -5.43 11.62
CA VAL A 231 2.39 -5.56 11.85
C VAL A 231 1.69 -5.64 10.49
N ALA A 232 0.87 -6.66 10.30
CA ALA A 232 0.07 -6.86 9.08
C ALA A 232 -1.36 -6.37 9.28
N ILE A 233 -1.85 -5.62 8.29
CA ILE A 233 -3.26 -5.27 8.14
C ILE A 233 -3.96 -6.31 7.24
N ALA A 234 -5.29 -6.37 7.28
CA ALA A 234 -6.06 -7.42 6.61
C ALA A 234 -5.68 -7.64 5.11
N PRO A 235 -5.52 -6.61 4.26
CA PRO A 235 -5.10 -6.83 2.87
C PRO A 235 -3.72 -7.47 2.71
N VAL A 236 -2.81 -7.18 3.64
CA VAL A 236 -1.47 -7.79 3.67
C VAL A 236 -1.57 -9.27 4.04
N VAL A 237 -2.43 -9.61 5.01
CA VAL A 237 -2.71 -11.01 5.37
C VAL A 237 -3.33 -11.75 4.18
N SER A 238 -4.33 -11.16 3.50
CA SER A 238 -4.92 -11.74 2.28
C SER A 238 -3.87 -12.05 1.23
N ALA A 239 -2.98 -11.09 0.94
CA ALA A 239 -1.90 -11.27 -0.04
C ALA A 239 -0.94 -12.43 0.33
N ILE A 240 -0.58 -12.56 1.62
CA ILE A 240 0.24 -13.68 2.10
C ILE A 240 -0.50 -15.01 1.93
N ARG A 241 -1.77 -15.09 2.35
CA ARG A 241 -2.59 -16.31 2.24
C ARG A 241 -2.82 -16.75 0.79
N VAL A 242 -2.90 -15.80 -0.14
CA VAL A 242 -2.94 -16.10 -1.58
C VAL A 242 -1.60 -16.68 -2.05
N LEU A 243 -0.47 -16.07 -1.68
CA LEU A 243 0.86 -16.58 -2.07
C LEU A 243 1.15 -17.95 -1.44
N GLU A 244 0.70 -18.21 -0.22
CA GLU A 244 0.82 -19.51 0.46
C GLU A 244 0.06 -20.63 -0.25
N GLN A 245 -0.94 -20.32 -1.09
CA GLN A 245 -1.61 -21.31 -1.95
C GLN A 245 -0.85 -21.59 -3.26
N ILE A 246 0.10 -20.72 -3.63
CA ILE A 246 0.90 -20.86 -4.86
C ILE A 246 2.15 -21.70 -4.61
N VAL A 247 2.69 -21.65 -3.39
CA VAL A 247 3.98 -22.25 -3.05
C VAL A 247 3.84 -23.33 -1.96
N PRO A 248 4.74 -24.33 -1.92
CA PRO A 248 4.78 -25.29 -0.82
C PRO A 248 5.04 -24.62 0.55
N GLU A 249 4.69 -25.33 1.62
CA GLU A 249 5.00 -24.90 2.99
C GLU A 249 6.52 -24.73 3.19
N GLY A 250 6.93 -23.62 3.81
CA GLY A 250 8.34 -23.28 4.07
C GLY A 250 9.11 -22.67 2.88
N ASP A 251 8.59 -22.76 1.66
CA ASP A 251 9.22 -22.18 0.47
C ASP A 251 9.05 -20.66 0.40
N LEU A 252 9.83 -20.00 -0.46
CA LEU A 252 9.71 -18.56 -0.69
C LEU A 252 8.33 -18.25 -1.32
N LEU A 253 7.61 -17.27 -0.77
CA LEU A 253 6.34 -16.80 -1.33
C LEU A 253 6.49 -16.30 -2.78
N PHE A 254 7.66 -15.77 -3.12
CA PHE A 254 8.05 -15.35 -4.47
C PHE A 254 9.11 -16.26 -5.08
N ASP A 255 9.07 -17.56 -4.80
CA ASP A 255 9.95 -18.55 -5.42
C ASP A 255 9.86 -18.48 -6.96
N ALA A 256 11.00 -18.34 -7.62
CA ALA A 256 11.06 -18.16 -9.07
C ALA A 256 10.58 -19.39 -9.86
N HIS A 257 10.71 -20.60 -9.29
CA HIS A 257 10.24 -21.84 -9.92
C HIS A 257 8.73 -21.98 -9.79
N ALA A 258 8.17 -21.77 -8.59
CA ALA A 258 6.73 -21.83 -8.35
C ALA A 258 5.95 -20.77 -9.15
N HIS A 259 6.59 -19.61 -9.41
CA HIS A 259 6.03 -18.53 -10.23
C HIS A 259 6.37 -18.60 -11.73
N ASP A 260 7.01 -19.67 -12.21
CA ASP A 260 7.22 -19.95 -13.65
C ASP A 260 6.15 -20.90 -14.19
N PHE A 261 4.93 -20.39 -14.28
CA PHE A 261 3.74 -21.14 -14.72
C PHE A 261 3.85 -21.66 -16.18
N LEU A 262 4.62 -20.99 -17.05
CA LEU A 262 4.69 -21.28 -18.50
C LEU A 262 5.67 -22.41 -18.83
N LEU A 263 6.90 -22.30 -18.33
CA LEU A 263 8.02 -23.12 -18.77
C LEU A 263 8.48 -24.10 -17.68
N ARG A 264 8.03 -23.92 -16.43
CA ARG A 264 8.42 -24.72 -15.25
C ARG A 264 9.93 -24.94 -15.19
N ARG A 265 10.71 -23.94 -15.57
CA ARG A 265 12.17 -24.01 -15.57
C ARG A 265 12.65 -24.17 -14.14
N LYS A 266 13.73 -24.93 -13.95
CA LYS A 266 14.37 -25.10 -12.65
C LYS A 266 15.16 -23.85 -12.29
N PHE A 267 14.44 -22.80 -11.91
CA PHE A 267 15.03 -21.64 -11.26
C PHE A 267 15.32 -21.94 -9.79
N THR A 268 16.23 -21.18 -9.19
CA THR A 268 16.53 -21.23 -7.76
C THR A 268 16.39 -19.83 -7.16
N GLY A 269 15.86 -19.74 -5.94
CA GLY A 269 15.69 -18.48 -5.23
C GLY A 269 14.46 -17.67 -5.67
N SER A 270 14.41 -16.41 -5.25
CA SER A 270 13.25 -15.54 -5.50
C SER A 270 13.23 -14.97 -6.92
N ILE A 271 12.06 -14.51 -7.36
CA ILE A 271 11.93 -13.65 -8.55
C ILE A 271 12.91 -12.48 -8.45
N THR A 272 13.58 -12.13 -9.56
CA THR A 272 14.55 -11.02 -9.60
C THR A 272 13.86 -9.66 -9.65
N TYR A 273 14.52 -8.60 -9.19
CA TYR A 273 13.98 -7.23 -9.22
C TYR A 273 13.59 -6.79 -10.64
N GLY A 274 14.41 -7.12 -11.65
CA GLY A 274 14.13 -6.78 -13.05
C GLY A 274 12.86 -7.45 -13.55
N THR A 275 12.71 -8.76 -13.27
CA THR A 275 11.49 -9.51 -13.63
C THR A 275 10.27 -8.96 -12.92
N MET A 276 10.37 -8.64 -11.63
CA MET A 276 9.24 -8.07 -10.88
C MET A 276 8.85 -6.69 -11.40
N SER A 277 9.83 -5.85 -11.75
CA SER A 277 9.57 -4.52 -12.33
C SER A 277 8.85 -4.62 -13.68
N GLU A 278 9.26 -5.53 -14.56
CA GLU A 278 8.53 -5.80 -15.81
C GLU A 278 7.11 -6.30 -15.55
N ARG A 279 6.93 -7.18 -14.55
CA ARG A 279 5.61 -7.70 -14.19
C ARG A 279 4.69 -6.59 -13.66
N ILE A 280 5.21 -5.64 -12.87
CA ILE A 280 4.45 -4.47 -12.37
C ILE A 280 3.96 -3.62 -13.53
N GLU A 281 4.81 -3.32 -14.52
CA GLU A 281 4.40 -2.55 -15.72
C GLU A 281 3.31 -3.28 -16.51
N ARG A 282 3.48 -4.59 -16.74
CA ARG A 282 2.45 -5.40 -17.40
C ARG A 282 1.15 -5.46 -16.61
N PHE A 283 1.24 -5.49 -15.28
CA PHE A 283 0.08 -5.42 -14.40
C PHE A 283 -0.64 -4.07 -14.54
N ALA A 284 0.09 -2.96 -14.58
CA ALA A 284 -0.50 -1.63 -14.79
C ALA A 284 -1.21 -1.54 -16.15
N THR A 285 -0.59 -2.04 -17.23
CA THR A 285 -1.25 -2.11 -18.56
C THR A 285 -2.52 -2.95 -18.50
N TRP A 286 -2.43 -4.18 -17.96
CA TRP A 286 -3.59 -5.07 -17.83
C TRP A 286 -4.71 -4.46 -16.99
N ALA A 287 -4.38 -3.81 -15.88
CA ALA A 287 -5.34 -3.14 -15.01
C ALA A 287 -6.08 -2.00 -15.74
N SER A 288 -5.35 -1.19 -16.52
CA SER A 288 -5.96 -0.16 -17.37
C SER A 288 -6.90 -0.75 -18.43
N GLU A 289 -6.50 -1.85 -19.10
CA GLU A 289 -7.38 -2.56 -20.04
C GLU A 289 -8.64 -3.13 -19.35
N GLN A 290 -8.52 -3.63 -18.12
CA GLN A 290 -9.66 -4.07 -17.33
C GLN A 290 -10.58 -2.90 -16.96
N ALA A 291 -10.01 -1.76 -16.59
CA ALA A 291 -10.76 -0.55 -16.27
C ALA A 291 -11.58 -0.07 -17.48
N GLU A 292 -10.97 -0.03 -18.66
CA GLU A 292 -11.68 0.29 -19.91
C GLU A 292 -12.79 -0.73 -20.22
N ARG A 293 -12.49 -2.03 -20.14
CA ARG A 293 -13.48 -3.10 -20.39
C ARG A 293 -14.68 -3.03 -19.46
N LEU A 294 -14.46 -2.63 -18.21
CA LEU A 294 -15.50 -2.48 -17.20
C LEU A 294 -16.13 -1.07 -17.17
N GLN A 295 -15.78 -0.20 -18.12
CA GLN A 295 -16.31 1.16 -18.24
C GLN A 295 -15.99 2.05 -17.03
N ARG A 296 -14.78 1.89 -16.48
CA ARG A 296 -14.25 2.64 -15.32
C ARG A 296 -12.98 3.42 -15.69
N PRO A 297 -13.03 4.36 -16.65
CA PRO A 297 -11.83 5.04 -17.15
C PRO A 297 -11.07 5.85 -16.08
N HIS A 298 -11.75 6.25 -15.00
CA HIS A 298 -11.15 6.93 -13.84
C HIS A 298 -10.25 6.03 -12.99
N GLU A 299 -10.26 4.72 -13.22
CA GLU A 299 -9.40 3.73 -12.55
C GLU A 299 -8.32 3.18 -13.49
N THR A 300 -8.09 3.84 -14.63
CA THR A 300 -6.91 3.55 -15.45
C THR A 300 -5.66 3.95 -14.69
N VAL A 301 -4.59 3.16 -14.84
CA VAL A 301 -3.29 3.44 -14.25
C VAL A 301 -2.48 4.24 -15.28
N PRO A 302 -2.34 5.57 -15.12
CA PRO A 302 -1.56 6.38 -16.05
C PRO A 302 -0.06 6.08 -15.89
N ALA A 303 0.69 6.27 -16.97
CA ALA A 303 2.15 6.25 -16.92
C ALA A 303 2.66 7.28 -15.90
N ASP A 304 3.59 6.86 -15.05
CA ASP A 304 4.11 7.75 -14.02
C ASP A 304 5.14 8.73 -14.63
N PRO A 305 5.05 10.03 -14.35
CA PRO A 305 5.94 11.03 -14.95
C PRO A 305 7.40 10.88 -14.53
N HIS A 306 7.69 10.17 -13.44
CA HIS A 306 9.06 9.89 -12.98
C HIS A 306 9.60 8.56 -13.51
N GLY A 307 8.96 7.99 -14.55
CA GLY A 307 9.39 6.79 -15.24
C GLY A 307 8.79 5.51 -14.65
N ALA A 308 9.43 4.37 -14.95
CA ALA A 308 8.90 3.05 -14.62
C ALA A 308 8.62 2.89 -13.11
N ILE A 309 7.57 2.15 -12.79
CA ILE A 309 7.11 1.73 -11.47
C ILE A 309 8.03 0.62 -10.97
N GLY A 310 9.27 0.98 -10.66
CA GLY A 310 10.27 0.06 -10.12
C GLY A 310 9.95 -0.35 -8.67
N THR A 311 10.42 -1.55 -8.29
CA THR A 311 10.17 -2.13 -6.96
C THR A 311 10.60 -1.24 -5.79
N GLU A 312 11.69 -0.47 -5.95
CA GLU A 312 12.24 0.41 -4.90
C GLU A 312 11.35 1.63 -4.59
N ARG A 313 10.48 2.04 -5.53
CA ARG A 313 9.69 3.27 -5.41
C ARG A 313 8.53 3.13 -4.42
N PHE A 314 7.96 1.93 -4.23
CA PHE A 314 6.83 1.70 -3.30
C PHE A 314 7.14 2.11 -1.86
N ARG A 315 8.27 1.64 -1.32
CA ARG A 315 8.70 1.97 0.04
C ARG A 315 8.90 3.47 0.23
N ARG A 316 9.40 4.17 -0.79
CA ARG A 316 9.55 5.63 -0.77
C ARG A 316 8.21 6.34 -0.83
N THR A 317 7.27 5.88 -1.67
CA THR A 317 5.91 6.42 -1.73
C THR A 317 5.18 6.27 -0.40
N LEU A 318 5.25 5.10 0.24
CA LEU A 318 4.66 4.92 1.56
C LEU A 318 5.32 5.83 2.61
N ALA A 319 6.66 5.90 2.62
CA ALA A 319 7.39 6.78 3.52
C ALA A 319 6.98 8.24 3.37
N TRP A 320 6.79 8.68 2.13
CA TRP A 320 6.29 10.01 1.79
C TRP A 320 4.89 10.25 2.40
N HIS A 321 3.97 9.28 2.33
CA HIS A 321 2.63 9.43 2.90
C HIS A 321 2.63 9.38 4.44
N ILE A 322 3.35 8.44 5.05
CA ILE A 322 3.38 8.28 6.52
C ILE A 322 4.08 9.47 7.17
N ALA A 323 5.20 9.96 6.62
CA ALA A 323 5.95 11.08 7.19
C ALA A 323 5.12 12.36 7.37
N ARG A 324 3.99 12.49 6.64
CA ARG A 324 3.08 13.64 6.67
C ARG A 324 1.90 13.49 7.63
N ARG A 325 1.86 12.40 8.41
CA ARG A 325 0.87 12.19 9.48
C ARG A 325 1.48 12.55 10.85
N PRO A 326 0.68 13.01 11.83
CA PRO A 326 1.15 13.15 13.21
C PRO A 326 1.77 11.84 13.73
N GLY A 327 2.98 11.89 14.28
CA GLY A 327 3.73 10.70 14.72
C GLY A 327 4.35 9.85 13.59
N GLY A 328 4.17 10.25 12.33
CA GLY A 328 4.58 9.51 11.14
C GLY A 328 6.07 9.23 11.03
N LEU A 329 6.94 10.15 11.48
CA LEU A 329 8.38 9.93 11.48
C LEU A 329 8.81 8.85 12.47
N VAL A 330 8.13 8.75 13.62
CA VAL A 330 8.35 7.69 14.63
C VAL A 330 7.79 6.36 14.12
N ALA A 331 6.59 6.37 13.53
CA ALA A 331 6.00 5.21 12.87
C ALA A 331 6.92 4.67 11.77
N LEU A 332 7.53 5.55 10.96
CA LEU A 332 8.53 5.14 9.97
C LEU A 332 9.79 4.58 10.62
N ALA A 333 10.32 5.20 11.69
CA ALA A 333 11.50 4.68 12.38
C ALA A 333 11.26 3.27 12.94
N ILE A 334 10.07 2.99 13.48
CA ILE A 334 9.64 1.68 13.98
C ILE A 334 9.41 0.71 12.81
N GLN A 335 8.58 1.08 11.84
CA GLN A 335 8.20 0.23 10.70
C GLN A 335 9.42 -0.14 9.85
N TYR A 336 10.37 0.77 9.67
CA TYR A 336 11.52 0.60 8.79
C TYR A 336 12.80 0.15 9.51
N GLY A 337 12.78 0.04 10.84
CA GLY A 337 13.90 -0.45 11.65
C GLY A 337 15.07 0.53 11.77
N HIS A 338 14.86 1.82 11.51
CA HIS A 338 15.90 2.86 11.56
C HIS A 338 15.69 3.80 12.75
N MET A 339 15.98 3.33 13.97
CA MET A 339 15.89 4.15 15.20
C MET A 339 17.01 5.21 15.33
N ARG A 340 17.92 5.35 14.36
CA ARG A 340 18.90 6.45 14.29
C ARG A 340 18.37 7.62 13.44
N THR A 341 17.61 8.47 14.11
CA THR A 341 17.23 9.89 13.97
C THR A 341 17.75 10.83 12.84
N VAL A 342 18.25 10.39 11.68
CA VAL A 342 18.73 11.35 10.64
C VAL A 342 18.25 11.03 9.20
N VAL A 343 17.70 9.85 8.92
CA VAL A 343 17.31 9.47 7.54
C VAL A 343 15.89 9.92 7.17
N SER A 344 15.04 10.23 8.14
CA SER A 344 13.63 10.59 7.91
C SER A 344 13.44 12.00 7.32
N ALA A 345 14.40 12.92 7.53
CA ALA A 345 14.41 14.25 6.90
C ALA A 345 14.70 14.22 5.37
N GLY A 346 15.31 13.13 4.87
CA GLY A 346 15.62 12.97 3.44
C GLY A 346 14.43 12.59 2.56
N TYR A 347 13.40 11.97 3.13
CA TYR A 347 12.19 11.54 2.38
C TYR A 347 11.23 12.70 2.08
N ALA A 348 11.23 13.74 2.91
CA ALA A 348 10.31 14.87 2.80
C ALA A 348 10.84 16.04 1.97
N SER A 349 12.16 16.15 1.77
CA SER A 349 12.81 17.38 1.33
C SER A 349 13.21 17.46 -0.15
N ARG A 350 12.92 16.43 -0.98
CA ARG A 350 13.49 16.35 -2.33
C ARG A 350 12.51 15.78 -3.38
N SER A 351 11.76 16.65 -4.04
CA SER A 351 11.18 16.46 -5.39
C SER A 351 11.10 17.82 -6.09
N ARG A 352 11.50 17.91 -7.36
CA ARG A 352 11.81 19.19 -8.04
C ARG A 352 10.68 19.87 -8.81
N ASP A 353 9.47 19.33 -8.91
CA ASP A 353 8.40 19.98 -9.70
C ASP A 353 7.00 19.77 -9.09
N GLY A 354 6.22 20.86 -8.97
CA GLY A 354 4.75 20.90 -8.78
C GLY A 354 4.15 20.31 -7.49
N ILE A 355 4.88 19.50 -6.74
CA ILE A 355 4.43 18.85 -5.50
C ILE A 355 4.29 19.84 -4.35
N HIS A 356 5.04 20.94 -4.33
CA HIS A 356 4.86 22.00 -3.34
C HIS A 356 3.43 22.52 -3.35
N ASP A 357 2.84 22.71 -4.53
CA ASP A 357 1.46 23.19 -4.67
C ASP A 357 0.42 22.18 -4.14
N LEU A 358 0.62 20.87 -4.38
CA LEU A 358 -0.26 19.82 -3.85
C LEU A 358 -0.08 19.59 -2.34
N LEU A 359 1.15 19.76 -1.83
CA LEU A 359 1.44 19.72 -0.40
C LEU A 359 0.88 20.93 0.33
N ASP A 360 0.99 22.09 -0.29
CA ASP A 360 0.39 23.31 0.22
C ASP A 360 -1.12 23.10 0.31
N ILE A 361 -1.74 22.53 -0.73
CA ILE A 361 -3.18 22.20 -0.74
C ILE A 361 -3.55 21.24 0.40
N GLU A 362 -2.91 20.09 0.52
CA GLU A 362 -3.29 19.13 1.58
C GLU A 362 -2.98 19.66 3.00
N THR A 363 -1.90 20.42 3.17
CA THR A 363 -1.55 21.03 4.46
C THR A 363 -2.54 22.15 4.81
N ALA A 364 -2.91 22.99 3.84
CA ALA A 364 -3.94 24.01 4.02
C ALA A 364 -5.28 23.37 4.38
N ARG A 365 -5.63 22.24 3.76
CA ARG A 365 -6.86 21.51 4.05
C ARG A 365 -6.87 20.95 5.47
N ALA A 366 -5.79 20.31 5.92
CA ALA A 366 -5.68 19.82 7.28
C ALA A 366 -5.76 20.94 8.32
N THR A 367 -5.16 22.10 8.04
CA THR A 367 -5.27 23.31 8.87
C THR A 367 -6.72 23.79 8.94
N VAL A 368 -7.42 23.87 7.81
CA VAL A 368 -8.83 24.27 7.74
C VAL A 368 -9.72 23.27 8.48
N ASP A 369 -9.56 21.96 8.28
CA ASP A 369 -10.33 20.93 8.97
C ASP A 369 -10.12 21.00 10.49
N THR A 370 -8.88 21.22 10.93
CA THR A 370 -8.55 21.40 12.37
C THR A 370 -9.27 22.62 12.95
N LEU A 371 -9.23 23.75 12.24
CA LEU A 371 -9.87 24.98 12.69
C LEU A 371 -11.40 24.92 12.63
N ALA A 372 -11.97 24.26 11.62
CA ALA A 372 -13.39 24.04 11.48
C ALA A 372 -13.93 23.13 12.59
N THR A 373 -13.22 22.04 12.89
CA THR A 373 -13.52 21.15 14.03
C THR A 373 -13.47 21.95 15.34
N LEU A 374 -12.39 22.71 15.57
CA LEU A 374 -12.29 23.55 16.75
C LEU A 374 -13.43 24.58 16.84
N ASN A 375 -13.82 25.21 15.73
CA ASN A 375 -14.90 26.19 15.74
C ASN A 375 -16.26 25.55 16.07
N ALA A 376 -16.52 24.36 15.53
CA ALA A 376 -17.71 23.57 15.86
C ALA A 376 -17.73 23.21 17.36
N ASP A 377 -16.65 22.64 17.88
CA ASP A 377 -16.48 22.30 19.29
C ASP A 377 -16.75 23.53 20.19
N LEU A 378 -16.12 24.67 19.90
CA LEU A 378 -16.29 25.90 20.68
C LEU A 378 -17.73 26.42 20.62
N SER A 379 -18.43 26.26 19.49
CA SER A 379 -19.83 26.67 19.31
C SER A 379 -20.79 25.79 20.11
N GLU A 380 -20.46 24.50 20.26
CA GLU A 380 -21.18 23.53 21.10
C GLU A 380 -20.86 23.68 22.60
N GLY A 381 -19.99 24.63 22.97
CA GLY A 381 -19.68 24.95 24.36
C GLY A 381 -18.46 24.20 24.92
N VAL A 382 -17.67 23.53 24.08
CA VAL A 382 -16.40 22.91 24.50
C VAL A 382 -15.47 23.99 25.04
N GLY A 383 -14.96 23.80 26.26
CA GLY A 383 -14.02 24.71 26.88
C GLY A 383 -12.62 24.60 26.29
N ILE A 384 -11.90 25.73 26.26
CA ILE A 384 -10.53 25.82 25.76
C ILE A 384 -9.63 26.54 26.76
N SER A 385 -8.39 26.08 26.94
CA SER A 385 -7.43 26.66 27.88
C SER A 385 -6.00 26.67 27.34
N GLY A 386 -5.13 27.41 28.01
CA GLY A 386 -3.69 27.47 27.73
C GLY A 386 -3.22 28.83 27.20
N PRO A 387 -1.90 29.08 27.17
CA PRO A 387 -1.34 30.39 26.82
C PRO A 387 -1.69 30.86 25.39
N ALA A 388 -2.08 29.94 24.52
CA ALA A 388 -2.50 30.24 23.16
C ALA A 388 -4.02 30.21 22.93
N ALA A 389 -4.83 29.94 23.95
CA ALA A 389 -6.28 29.75 23.81
C ALA A 389 -6.97 30.90 23.08
N ARG A 390 -6.68 32.16 23.44
CA ARG A 390 -7.30 33.31 22.76
C ARG A 390 -6.92 33.42 21.29
N ARG A 391 -5.70 33.02 20.92
CA ARG A 391 -5.27 32.94 19.51
C ARG A 391 -5.96 31.80 18.78
N ALA A 392 -6.13 30.64 19.43
CA ALA A 392 -6.86 29.51 18.87
C ALA A 392 -8.33 29.86 18.60
N ILE A 393 -9.01 30.49 19.56
CA ILE A 393 -10.40 30.98 19.39
C ILE A 393 -10.49 31.95 18.21
N ASN A 394 -9.56 32.91 18.14
CA ASN A 394 -9.53 33.87 17.04
C ASN A 394 -9.29 33.18 15.68
N ALA A 395 -8.35 32.23 15.61
CA ALA A 395 -8.07 31.46 14.40
C ALA A 395 -9.28 30.64 13.94
N ALA A 396 -9.96 29.96 14.87
CA ALA A 396 -11.15 29.16 14.60
C ALA A 396 -12.32 30.00 14.08
N GLY A 397 -12.55 31.18 14.66
CA GLY A 397 -13.60 32.10 14.22
C GLY A 397 -13.34 32.78 12.86
N HIS A 398 -12.11 32.73 12.34
CA HIS A 398 -11.75 33.26 11.02
C HIS A 398 -11.38 32.14 10.03
N ALA A 399 -11.71 30.89 10.36
CA ALA A 399 -11.46 29.76 9.47
C ALA A 399 -12.35 29.88 8.21
N PRO A 400 -11.81 29.73 7.00
CA PRO A 400 -12.62 29.75 5.79
C PRO A 400 -13.58 28.54 5.76
N GLU A 401 -14.87 28.78 5.49
CA GLU A 401 -15.85 27.71 5.32
C GLU A 401 -15.56 26.91 4.03
N PHE A 402 -15.40 25.59 4.16
CA PHE A 402 -15.13 24.71 3.02
C PHE A 402 -16.39 23.93 2.61
N VAL A 403 -17.11 24.43 1.60
CA VAL A 403 -18.29 23.77 1.01
C VAL A 403 -17.87 22.96 -0.22
N GLY A 404 -17.07 21.90 -0.02
CA GLY A 404 -16.85 20.85 -1.04
C GLY A 404 -16.18 21.25 -2.37
N THR A 405 -15.64 22.47 -2.50
CA THR A 405 -15.02 22.96 -3.75
C THR A 405 -13.53 22.61 -3.83
N VAL A 406 -13.02 22.25 -5.02
CA VAL A 406 -11.60 21.97 -5.24
C VAL A 406 -10.74 23.19 -4.85
N MET A 407 -9.79 23.02 -3.91
CA MET A 407 -8.88 24.09 -3.46
C MET A 407 -7.74 24.30 -4.47
N SER A 408 -7.47 25.56 -4.81
CA SER A 408 -6.36 25.92 -5.70
C SER A 408 -5.04 26.05 -4.94
N ALA A 409 -3.92 25.90 -5.64
CA ALA A 409 -2.58 26.08 -5.08
C ALA A 409 -2.33 27.49 -4.53
N GLY A 410 -2.93 28.52 -5.16
CA GLY A 410 -2.83 29.90 -4.69
C GLY A 410 -3.54 30.09 -3.34
N THR A 411 -4.78 29.59 -3.24
CA THR A 411 -5.56 29.62 -1.99
C THR A 411 -4.84 28.88 -0.86
N ALA A 412 -4.21 27.75 -1.18
CA ALA A 412 -3.44 26.98 -0.22
C ALA A 412 -2.23 27.76 0.33
N LYS A 413 -1.51 28.47 -0.55
CA LYS A 413 -0.41 29.36 -0.14
C LYS A 413 -0.88 30.53 0.71
N ASP A 414 -2.04 31.11 0.41
CA ASP A 414 -2.62 32.19 1.22
C ASP A 414 -2.97 31.71 2.64
N ILE A 415 -3.51 30.49 2.77
CA ILE A 415 -3.83 29.87 4.06
C ILE A 415 -2.54 29.60 4.86
N LEU A 416 -1.55 28.95 4.24
CA LEU A 416 -0.29 28.59 4.92
C LEU A 416 0.60 29.80 5.20
N GLY A 417 0.51 30.83 4.38
CA GLY A 417 1.19 32.10 4.57
C GLY A 417 0.57 32.99 5.65
N ASN A 418 -0.63 32.66 6.15
CA ASN A 418 -1.29 33.41 7.20
C ASN A 418 -0.87 32.91 8.60
N PRO A 419 -0.06 33.68 9.36
CA PRO A 419 0.42 33.25 10.67
C PRO A 419 -0.70 33.10 11.72
N GLN A 420 -1.87 33.71 11.50
CA GLN A 420 -3.01 33.58 12.41
C GLN A 420 -3.69 32.21 12.28
N LEU A 421 -3.54 31.54 11.13
CA LEU A 421 -4.12 30.22 10.87
C LEU A 421 -3.14 29.08 11.15
N SER A 422 -1.92 29.37 11.63
CA SER A 422 -0.88 28.37 11.89
C SER A 422 -1.17 27.52 13.14
N VAL A 423 -2.22 26.71 13.07
CA VAL A 423 -2.69 25.83 14.14
C VAL A 423 -2.45 24.38 13.75
N TYR A 424 -1.71 23.67 14.58
CA TYR A 424 -1.33 22.28 14.36
C TYR A 424 -1.89 21.41 15.47
N ASP A 425 -2.66 20.39 15.12
CA ASP A 425 -3.05 19.38 16.09
C ASP A 425 -1.86 18.49 16.49
N ASN A 426 -1.75 18.15 17.78
CA ASN A 426 -0.70 17.29 18.33
C ASN A 426 -1.30 16.21 19.23
N PRO A 427 -1.91 15.16 18.65
CA PRO A 427 -2.59 14.12 19.42
C PRO A 427 -1.62 13.36 20.34
N GLY A 428 -0.33 13.25 19.99
CA GLY A 428 0.68 12.58 20.81
C GLY A 428 1.01 13.34 22.12
N SER A 429 0.70 14.64 22.19
CA SER A 429 0.88 15.47 23.39
C SER A 429 -0.44 15.94 23.99
N TYR A 430 -1.59 15.50 23.43
CA TYR A 430 -2.94 15.87 23.85
C TYR A 430 -3.12 17.39 23.98
N LEU A 431 -2.80 18.10 22.89
CA LEU A 431 -2.89 19.55 22.79
C LEU A 431 -2.85 19.97 21.32
N MET A 432 -3.20 21.22 21.06
CA MET A 432 -2.92 21.89 19.79
C MET A 432 -1.82 22.94 19.96
N CYS A 433 -1.04 23.15 18.91
CA CYS A 433 0.01 24.17 18.82
C CYS A 433 -0.46 25.31 17.93
N VAL A 434 -0.80 26.46 18.52
CA VAL A 434 -0.98 27.72 17.78
C VAL A 434 0.39 28.33 17.59
N TYR A 435 1.02 27.95 16.49
CA TYR A 435 2.43 28.15 16.24
C TYR A 435 2.75 29.63 16.09
N ASN A 436 3.53 30.14 17.03
CA ASN A 436 4.27 31.38 16.89
C ASN A 436 5.75 31.05 17.04
N ARG A 437 6.51 31.33 15.98
CA ARG A 437 7.94 31.00 15.88
C ARG A 437 8.77 31.55 17.04
N ASP A 438 8.55 32.81 17.42
CA ASP A 438 9.32 33.47 18.48
C ASP A 438 9.05 32.89 19.87
N LYS A 439 7.93 32.16 20.01
CA LYS A 439 7.48 31.51 21.24
C LYS A 439 7.69 30.00 21.24
N ALA A 440 8.19 29.43 20.13
CA ALA A 440 8.29 27.99 19.92
C ALA A 440 9.50 27.39 20.67
N LEU A 441 9.24 26.74 21.81
CA LEU A 441 10.30 26.14 22.62
C LEU A 441 10.98 24.93 21.94
N CYS A 442 10.32 24.32 20.96
CA CYS A 442 10.86 23.19 20.18
C CYS A 442 12.08 23.57 19.32
N HIS A 443 12.30 24.85 19.03
CA HIS A 443 13.37 25.31 18.13
C HIS A 443 14.63 25.83 18.86
N ARG A 444 14.71 25.75 20.19
CA ARG A 444 15.84 26.30 20.96
C ARG A 444 17.22 25.69 20.64
N LEU A 445 17.29 24.59 19.89
CA LEU A 445 18.51 23.83 19.61
C LEU A 445 18.84 23.69 18.11
N GLU A 446 17.97 24.17 17.22
CA GLU A 446 18.16 24.06 15.77
C GLU A 446 17.93 25.43 15.12
N GLY A 447 18.52 25.65 13.95
CA GLY A 447 18.42 26.91 13.21
C GLY A 447 16.98 27.25 12.77
N GLN A 448 16.86 28.25 11.91
CA GLN A 448 15.56 28.78 11.46
C GLN A 448 14.66 27.69 10.84
N GLN A 449 13.49 27.42 11.44
CA GLN A 449 12.45 26.52 10.94
C GLN A 449 11.12 27.28 10.71
N GLU A 450 10.39 26.91 9.65
CA GLU A 450 9.12 27.54 9.26
C GLU A 450 7.87 26.87 9.86
N ALA A 451 8.01 25.70 10.51
CA ALA A 451 6.92 24.93 11.12
C ALA A 451 7.36 24.33 12.47
N PRO A 452 6.43 23.98 13.40
CA PRO A 452 6.79 23.44 14.72
C PRO A 452 7.30 21.99 14.68
N SER A 453 8.32 21.67 15.47
CA SER A 453 8.69 20.28 15.78
C SER A 453 7.78 19.69 16.88
N LEU A 454 6.66 19.09 16.49
CA LEU A 454 5.62 18.58 17.41
C LEU A 454 6.11 17.45 18.33
N ASP A 455 7.11 16.68 17.90
CA ASP A 455 7.79 15.62 18.66
C ASP A 455 8.65 16.16 19.81
N ARG A 456 9.07 17.43 19.71
CA ARG A 456 9.86 18.14 20.73
C ARG A 456 9.01 19.13 21.53
N CYS A 457 7.69 18.93 21.55
CA CYS A 457 6.78 19.79 22.28
C CYS A 457 7.15 19.83 23.77
N GLN A 458 7.26 21.04 24.32
CA GLN A 458 7.56 21.28 25.73
C GLN A 458 6.27 21.73 26.44
N PRO A 459 5.87 21.11 27.56
CA PRO A 459 4.60 21.44 28.23
C PRO A 459 4.43 22.91 28.64
N SER A 460 5.53 23.63 28.85
CA SER A 460 5.54 25.06 29.21
C SER A 460 5.57 26.00 27.99
N CYS A 461 5.34 25.49 26.78
CA CYS A 461 5.40 26.28 25.55
C CYS A 461 4.20 27.22 25.44
N ALA A 462 4.46 28.50 25.12
CA ALA A 462 3.41 29.52 25.00
C ALA A 462 2.52 29.38 23.75
N ASN A 463 2.78 28.37 22.91
CA ASN A 463 1.97 28.00 21.75
C ASN A 463 0.90 26.95 22.06
N ILE A 464 0.87 26.42 23.29
CA ILE A 464 -0.03 25.34 23.66
C ILE A 464 -1.45 25.85 23.92
N THR A 465 -2.43 25.10 23.41
CA THR A 465 -3.83 25.17 23.79
C THR A 465 -4.40 23.76 23.98
N ARG A 466 -5.40 23.61 24.85
CA ARG A 466 -6.12 22.35 25.10
C ARG A 466 -7.62 22.59 25.12
N THR A 467 -8.39 21.61 24.67
CA THR A 467 -9.85 21.57 24.73
C THR A 467 -10.31 20.54 25.77
N ASP A 468 -11.60 20.52 26.12
CA ASP A 468 -12.14 19.50 27.03
C ASP A 468 -11.84 18.08 26.52
N HIS A 469 -11.95 17.83 25.21
CA HIS A 469 -11.59 16.54 24.61
C HIS A 469 -10.13 16.13 24.90
N HIS A 470 -9.20 17.08 24.85
CA HIS A 470 -7.82 16.81 25.23
C HIS A 470 -7.68 16.46 26.72
N ALA A 471 -8.41 17.16 27.59
CA ALA A 471 -8.40 16.88 29.03
C ALA A 471 -9.00 15.50 29.35
N GLU A 472 -10.08 15.11 28.68
CA GLU A 472 -10.67 13.77 28.77
C GLU A 472 -9.67 12.68 28.34
N GLN A 473 -8.99 12.88 27.21
CA GLN A 473 -7.96 11.95 26.73
C GLN A 473 -6.77 11.84 27.70
N LEU A 474 -6.34 12.96 28.29
CA LEU A 474 -5.30 12.98 29.33
C LEU A 474 -5.71 12.17 30.57
N ILE A 475 -6.96 12.29 31.01
CA ILE A 475 -7.50 11.53 32.15
C ILE A 475 -7.58 10.04 31.81
N ALA A 476 -8.12 9.68 30.66
CA ALA A 476 -8.24 8.29 30.23
C ALA A 476 -6.85 7.60 30.17
N LEU A 477 -5.84 8.28 29.63
CA LEU A 477 -4.48 7.75 29.61
C LEU A 477 -3.89 7.64 31.03
N ALA A 478 -4.15 8.61 31.91
CA ALA A 478 -3.69 8.54 33.30
C ALA A 478 -4.27 7.32 34.04
N GLU A 479 -5.57 7.05 33.87
CA GLU A 479 -6.24 5.88 34.45
C GLU A 479 -5.67 4.56 33.93
N GLN A 480 -5.39 4.48 32.63
CA GLN A 480 -4.74 3.31 32.04
C GLN A 480 -3.35 3.07 32.63
N LEU A 481 -2.55 4.13 32.79
CA LEU A 481 -1.21 4.04 33.38
C LEU A 481 -1.26 3.65 34.85
N GLU A 482 -2.25 4.10 35.62
CA GLU A 482 -2.43 3.67 37.02
C GLU A 482 -2.85 2.22 37.12
N LYS A 483 -3.76 1.77 36.26
CA LYS A 483 -4.13 0.36 36.18
C LYS A 483 -2.93 -0.52 35.87
N GLN A 484 -2.06 -0.09 34.95
CA GLN A 484 -0.79 -0.78 34.66
C GLN A 484 0.14 -0.75 35.86
N ALA A 485 0.26 0.38 36.56
CA ALA A 485 1.10 0.50 37.76
C ALA A 485 0.60 -0.33 38.96
N GLY A 486 -0.68 -0.68 38.99
CA GLY A 486 -1.29 -1.55 40.00
C GLY A 486 -1.15 -3.04 39.71
N SER A 487 -0.63 -3.43 38.54
CA SER A 487 -0.44 -4.83 38.16
C SER A 487 0.74 -5.46 38.91
N GLU A 488 0.54 -6.63 39.48
CA GLU A 488 1.58 -7.43 40.17
C GLU A 488 2.73 -7.82 39.23
N LEU A 489 2.50 -7.81 37.92
CA LEU A 489 3.49 -8.16 36.89
C LEU A 489 4.43 -6.99 36.53
N VAL A 490 4.20 -5.78 37.03
CA VAL A 490 5.00 -4.59 36.70
C VAL A 490 6.06 -4.33 37.79
N PRO A 491 7.36 -4.32 37.46
CA PRO A 491 8.40 -4.02 38.43
C PRO A 491 8.20 -2.65 39.09
N VAL A 492 8.46 -2.56 40.40
CA VAL A 492 8.26 -1.34 41.22
C VAL A 492 8.83 -0.07 40.56
N PRO A 493 10.07 -0.05 40.02
CA PRO A 493 10.59 1.17 39.38
C PRO A 493 9.81 1.62 38.15
N LEU A 494 9.21 0.68 37.41
CA LEU A 494 8.38 0.97 36.24
C LEU A 494 6.98 1.42 36.67
N ALA A 495 6.40 0.78 37.69
CA ALA A 495 5.14 1.21 38.30
C ALA A 495 5.22 2.65 38.82
N ASP A 496 6.33 3.02 39.48
CA ASP A 496 6.54 4.40 39.96
C ASP A 496 6.71 5.41 38.82
N ARG A 497 7.26 5.00 37.67
CA ARG A 497 7.30 5.85 36.46
C ARG A 497 5.90 6.05 35.90
N PHE A 498 5.08 5.00 35.83
CA PHE A 498 3.69 5.10 35.39
C PHE A 498 2.86 6.00 36.29
N ARG A 499 2.93 5.83 37.62
CA ARG A 499 2.25 6.72 38.58
C ARG A 499 2.66 8.18 38.43
N ARG A 500 3.97 8.45 38.31
CA ARG A 500 4.48 9.82 38.08
C ARG A 500 3.98 10.40 36.77
N ARG A 501 3.92 9.60 35.70
CA ARG A 501 3.37 10.05 34.41
C ARG A 501 1.87 10.31 34.50
N ALA A 502 1.10 9.41 35.11
CA ALA A 502 -0.33 9.57 35.32
C ALA A 502 -0.66 10.84 36.13
N SER A 503 0.04 11.07 37.25
CA SER A 503 -0.08 12.29 38.05
C SER A 503 0.19 13.56 37.22
N ARG A 504 1.21 13.53 36.36
CA ARG A 504 1.51 14.66 35.46
C ARG A 504 0.39 14.88 34.44
N LEU A 505 -0.14 13.83 33.83
CA LEU A 505 -1.25 13.96 32.87
C LEU A 505 -2.51 14.53 33.54
N ARG A 506 -2.86 14.05 34.74
CA ARG A 506 -3.95 14.63 35.54
C ARG A 506 -3.72 16.09 35.85
N SER A 507 -2.50 16.47 36.24
CA SER A 507 -2.21 17.88 36.52
C SER A 507 -2.45 18.80 35.32
N PHE A 508 -2.24 18.33 34.09
CA PHE A 508 -2.55 19.09 32.88
C PHE A 508 -4.06 19.18 32.62
N ALA A 509 -4.81 18.11 32.89
CA ALA A 509 -6.27 18.12 32.79
C ALA A 509 -6.89 19.03 33.87
N ASP A 510 -6.40 18.97 35.11
CA ASP A 510 -6.83 19.83 36.22
C ASP A 510 -6.51 21.30 35.97
N GLU A 511 -5.33 21.59 35.38
CA GLU A 511 -4.99 22.93 34.92
C GLU A 511 -5.93 23.39 33.80
N HIS A 512 -6.31 22.50 32.88
CA HIS A 512 -7.28 22.82 31.86
C HIS A 512 -8.64 23.17 32.46
N TYR A 513 -9.22 22.29 33.28
CA TYR A 513 -10.56 22.53 33.85
C TYR A 513 -10.63 23.75 34.77
N ARG A 514 -9.54 24.10 35.45
CA ARG A 514 -9.48 25.33 36.27
C ARG A 514 -9.43 26.61 35.45
N ASN A 515 -8.82 26.57 34.26
CA ASN A 515 -8.47 27.76 33.48
C ASN A 515 -9.17 27.84 32.13
N ARG A 516 -10.02 26.86 31.78
CA ARG A 516 -10.75 26.86 30.50
C ARG A 516 -11.76 27.98 30.47
N VAL A 517 -11.96 28.52 29.27
CA VAL A 517 -13.00 29.49 28.95
C VAL A 517 -13.93 28.88 27.90
N THR A 518 -15.20 29.24 27.94
CA THR A 518 -16.21 28.86 26.94
C THR A 518 -16.61 30.10 26.14
N VAL A 519 -16.82 29.96 24.83
CA VAL A 519 -17.15 31.11 23.95
C VAL A 519 -18.58 31.64 24.21
N GLN A 520 -19.43 30.88 24.91
CA GLN A 520 -20.80 31.27 25.26
C GLN A 520 -20.93 32.15 26.52
N GLU A 521 -19.86 32.42 27.26
CA GLU A 521 -19.90 33.37 28.40
C GLU A 521 -19.55 34.78 27.94
N ASP A 522 -20.52 35.46 27.34
CA ASP A 522 -20.80 36.90 27.53
C ASP A 522 -22.18 37.23 26.92
N PRO A 523 -23.17 37.55 27.77
CA PRO A 523 -23.74 38.89 27.67
C PRO A 523 -23.82 39.53 29.06
N SER A 524 -22.81 40.31 29.43
CA SER A 524 -22.90 41.35 30.48
C SER A 524 -21.81 42.41 30.32
#